data_AF-A0A973J848-F1
#
_entry.id   AF-A0A973J848-F1
#
_cell.length_a   1.000
_cell.length_b   1.000
_cell.length_c   1.000
_cell.angle_alpha   90.00
_cell.angle_beta   90.00
_cell.angle_gamma   90.00
#
_symmetry.space_group_name_H-M   'P 1'
#
loop_
_entity.id
_entity.type
_entity.pdbx_description
1 polymer ?
#
loop_
_entity_poly.entity_id
_entity_poly.type
_entity_poly.pdbx_seq_one_letter_code
_entity_poly.pdbx_strand_id
1 'polypeptide(L)'
;MSAPDPMLNQFQSGDPLVVEALRQPMYAQIEAHLSDLAGRARTVIADELRCEISRQAFEAACAMHSHYLPQYASLEAWFLKHAESIALQSAAQRSEYAPLVLTILFSYAGLLDRDIQRRFPMIDGEDRSDLVFQSLLASYDRVQSFDPQRGLLESWLRAMAAFQALTFLRKHHHRQVRGPDADLQIAQVAAPTLLTDLAAQAEGEIQPELQPHAADLEQLLAMLPARTADAIRRYMRGESYEQIAERMGLSYGYTRVLVHRGRQALQEQGAA
;
A
#
# COMPACT_ATOMS: atom_id res chain seq x y z
N MET A 1 11.41 8.27 -29.17
CA MET A 1 9.95 8.06 -29.23
C MET A 1 9.74 6.56 -29.36
N SER A 2 9.28 5.88 -28.30
CA SER A 2 8.89 4.46 -28.41
C SER A 2 7.71 4.35 -29.37
N ALA A 3 7.67 3.29 -30.17
CA ALA A 3 6.51 2.98 -30.99
C ALA A 3 5.25 2.88 -30.11
N PRO A 4 4.09 3.38 -30.55
CA PRO A 4 2.84 3.25 -29.80
C PRO A 4 2.48 1.76 -29.64
N ASP A 5 2.04 1.40 -28.45
CA ASP A 5 1.63 0.04 -28.09
C ASP A 5 0.49 -0.43 -29.03
N PRO A 6 0.69 -1.47 -29.86
CA PRO A 6 -0.33 -1.92 -30.81
C PRO A 6 -1.59 -2.46 -30.13
N MET A 7 -1.48 -3.00 -28.90
CA MET A 7 -2.65 -3.43 -28.11
C MET A 7 -3.44 -2.23 -27.60
N LEU A 8 -2.77 -1.11 -27.31
CA LEU A 8 -3.42 0.13 -26.87
C LEU A 8 -4.32 0.71 -27.95
N ASN A 9 -3.85 0.81 -29.19
CA ASN A 9 -4.66 1.33 -30.30
C ASN A 9 -5.90 0.46 -30.56
N GLN A 10 -5.74 -0.85 -30.43
CA GLN A 10 -6.82 -1.83 -30.55
C GLN A 10 -7.84 -1.67 -29.42
N PHE A 11 -7.38 -1.54 -28.18
CA PHE A 11 -8.25 -1.36 -27.02
C PHE A 11 -8.99 -0.01 -27.04
N GLN A 12 -8.32 1.08 -27.45
CA GLN A 12 -8.91 2.41 -27.57
C GLN A 12 -9.95 2.53 -28.68
N SER A 13 -9.94 1.62 -29.66
CA SER A 13 -10.98 1.59 -30.70
C SER A 13 -12.38 1.37 -30.12
N GLY A 14 -12.48 0.78 -28.92
CA GLY A 14 -13.74 0.45 -28.26
C GLY A 14 -14.56 -0.61 -28.99
N ASP A 15 -14.01 -1.23 -30.05
CA ASP A 15 -14.68 -2.32 -30.76
C ASP A 15 -14.81 -3.54 -29.83
N PRO A 16 -16.03 -3.99 -29.50
CA PRO A 16 -16.25 -5.12 -28.60
C PRO A 16 -15.54 -6.40 -29.04
N LEU A 17 -15.41 -6.66 -30.34
CA LEU A 17 -14.73 -7.85 -30.86
C LEU A 17 -13.21 -7.76 -30.66
N VAL A 18 -12.65 -6.56 -30.79
CA VAL A 18 -11.23 -6.29 -30.58
C VAL A 18 -10.89 -6.37 -29.09
N VAL A 19 -11.71 -5.76 -28.23
CA VAL A 19 -11.56 -5.87 -26.77
C VAL A 19 -11.68 -7.32 -26.32
N GLU A 20 -12.64 -8.07 -26.86
CA GLU A 20 -12.80 -9.49 -26.54
C GLU A 20 -11.60 -10.34 -26.98
N ALA A 21 -11.01 -10.05 -28.13
CA ALA A 21 -9.79 -10.71 -28.59
C ALA A 21 -8.58 -10.48 -27.65
N LEU A 22 -8.57 -9.39 -26.89
CA LEU A 22 -7.54 -9.09 -25.89
C LEU A 22 -7.75 -9.82 -24.56
N ARG A 23 -8.91 -10.44 -24.33
CA ARG A 23 -9.25 -11.09 -23.05
C ARG A 23 -8.25 -12.18 -22.67
N GLN A 24 -8.06 -13.17 -23.55
CA GLN A 24 -7.17 -14.30 -23.31
C GLN A 24 -5.70 -13.90 -23.09
N PRO A 25 -5.08 -13.05 -23.93
CA PRO A 25 -3.71 -12.63 -23.67
C PRO A 25 -3.58 -11.81 -22.37
N MET A 26 -4.58 -10.99 -22.02
CA MET A 26 -4.56 -10.27 -20.73
C MET A 26 -4.72 -11.21 -19.53
N TYR A 27 -5.58 -12.23 -19.62
CA TYR A 27 -5.73 -13.22 -18.56
C TYR A 27 -4.43 -13.97 -18.31
N ALA A 28 -3.75 -14.40 -19.38
CA ALA A 28 -2.46 -15.07 -19.26
C ALA A 28 -1.40 -14.19 -18.56
N GLN A 29 -1.36 -12.88 -18.87
CA GLN A 29 -0.44 -11.96 -18.20
C GLN A 29 -0.80 -11.75 -16.72
N ILE A 30 -2.09 -11.61 -16.41
CA ILE A 30 -2.55 -11.48 -15.02
C ILE A 30 -2.22 -12.76 -14.23
N GLU A 31 -2.48 -13.94 -14.79
CA GLU A 31 -2.18 -15.22 -14.13
C GLU A 31 -0.68 -15.42 -13.89
N ALA A 32 0.17 -15.03 -14.85
CA ALA A 32 1.62 -15.06 -14.68
C ALA A 32 2.06 -14.10 -13.55
N HIS A 33 1.51 -12.89 -13.52
CA HIS A 33 1.80 -11.90 -12.47
C HIS A 33 1.32 -12.35 -11.08
N LEU A 34 0.11 -12.91 -10.99
CA LEU A 34 -0.42 -13.48 -9.75
C LEU A 34 0.40 -14.67 -9.28
N SER A 35 0.92 -15.49 -10.20
CA SER A 35 1.81 -16.60 -9.86
C SER A 35 3.14 -16.12 -9.30
N ASP A 36 3.71 -15.05 -9.88
CA ASP A 36 4.91 -14.41 -9.35
C ASP A 36 4.67 -13.81 -7.96
N LEU A 37 3.57 -13.07 -7.77
CA LEU A 37 3.18 -12.53 -6.46
C LEU A 37 2.96 -13.64 -5.43
N ALA A 38 2.29 -14.73 -5.81
CA ALA A 38 2.06 -15.88 -4.94
C ALA A 38 3.37 -16.57 -4.55
N GLY A 39 4.29 -16.71 -5.52
CA GLY A 39 5.63 -17.24 -5.31
C GLY A 39 6.41 -16.40 -4.29
N ARG A 40 6.40 -15.07 -4.46
CA ARG A 40 6.99 -14.08 -3.53
C ARG A 40 6.25 -13.94 -2.20
N ALA A 41 5.07 -14.50 -2.07
CA ALA A 41 4.31 -14.55 -0.83
C ALA A 41 4.41 -15.93 -0.15
N ARG A 42 5.10 -16.89 -0.79
CA ARG A 42 5.10 -18.32 -0.43
C ARG A 42 3.70 -18.86 -0.12
N THR A 43 2.72 -18.42 -0.91
CA THR A 43 1.31 -18.80 -0.76
C THR A 43 0.79 -19.42 -2.04
N VAL A 44 -0.26 -20.22 -1.92
CA VAL A 44 -0.94 -20.83 -3.07
C VAL A 44 -2.27 -20.11 -3.26
N ILE A 45 -2.37 -19.31 -4.32
CA ILE A 45 -3.65 -18.74 -4.75
C ILE A 45 -4.48 -19.84 -5.40
N ALA A 46 -5.63 -20.16 -4.83
CA ALA A 46 -6.58 -21.12 -5.40
C ALA A 46 -7.00 -20.70 -6.82
N ASP A 47 -7.21 -21.68 -7.71
CA ASP A 47 -7.57 -21.42 -9.11
C ASP A 47 -8.85 -20.58 -9.23
N GLU A 48 -9.83 -20.83 -8.36
CA GLU A 48 -11.07 -20.05 -8.28
C GLU A 48 -10.80 -18.56 -8.04
N LEU A 49 -9.88 -18.25 -7.12
CA LEU A 49 -9.49 -16.88 -6.81
C LEU A 49 -8.69 -16.26 -7.95
N ARG A 50 -7.82 -17.02 -8.63
CA ARG A 50 -7.10 -16.54 -9.82
C ARG A 50 -8.08 -16.15 -10.93
N CYS A 51 -9.03 -17.02 -11.24
CA CYS A 51 -10.07 -16.74 -12.23
C CYS A 51 -10.93 -15.54 -11.84
N GLU A 52 -11.30 -15.43 -10.57
CA GLU A 52 -12.03 -14.28 -10.04
C GLU A 52 -11.26 -12.96 -10.28
N ILE A 53 -9.98 -12.91 -9.87
CA ILE A 53 -9.14 -11.72 -10.02
C ILE A 53 -8.96 -11.37 -11.50
N SER A 54 -8.59 -12.34 -12.35
CA SER A 54 -8.40 -12.11 -13.79
C SER A 54 -9.66 -11.54 -14.45
N ARG A 55 -10.82 -12.11 -14.13
CA ARG A 55 -12.10 -11.64 -14.65
C ARG A 55 -12.42 -10.23 -14.18
N GLN A 56 -12.38 -9.97 -12.88
CA GLN A 56 -12.72 -8.67 -12.31
C GLN A 56 -11.74 -7.57 -12.74
N ALA A 57 -10.44 -7.86 -12.80
CA ALA A 57 -9.43 -6.91 -13.26
C ALA A 57 -9.66 -6.51 -14.72
N PHE A 58 -10.04 -7.48 -15.57
CA PHE A 58 -10.35 -7.19 -16.96
C PHE A 58 -11.65 -6.39 -17.12
N GLU A 59 -12.70 -6.76 -16.39
CA GLU A 59 -13.97 -6.02 -16.37
C GLU A 59 -13.76 -4.58 -15.87
N ALA A 60 -12.99 -4.38 -14.80
CA ALA A 60 -12.66 -3.06 -14.26
C ALA A 60 -11.85 -2.22 -15.26
N ALA A 61 -10.83 -2.80 -15.89
CA ALA A 61 -10.06 -2.11 -16.92
C ALA A 61 -10.91 -1.73 -18.14
N CYS A 62 -11.84 -2.60 -18.57
CA CYS A 62 -12.79 -2.28 -19.64
C CYS A 62 -13.77 -1.16 -19.24
N ALA A 63 -14.28 -1.19 -18.01
CA ALA A 63 -15.16 -0.12 -17.50
C ALA A 63 -14.44 1.23 -17.42
N MET A 64 -13.14 1.22 -17.14
CA MET A 64 -12.30 2.40 -17.03
C MET A 64 -11.53 2.73 -18.32
N HIS A 65 -11.88 2.12 -19.48
CA HIS A 65 -11.12 2.26 -20.72
C HIS A 65 -10.94 3.73 -21.17
N SER A 66 -11.89 4.60 -20.82
CA SER A 66 -11.89 6.03 -21.12
C SER A 66 -10.94 6.86 -20.23
N HIS A 67 -10.46 6.28 -19.14
CA HIS A 67 -9.64 6.95 -18.12
C HIS A 67 -8.19 6.46 -18.11
N TYR A 68 -7.69 5.90 -19.22
CA TYR A 68 -6.29 5.52 -19.34
C TYR A 68 -5.39 6.72 -19.01
N LEU A 69 -4.64 6.61 -17.92
CA LEU A 69 -3.73 7.67 -17.49
C LEU A 69 -2.43 7.56 -18.32
N PRO A 70 -1.98 8.65 -18.99
CA PRO A 70 -0.75 8.68 -19.81
C PRO A 70 0.55 8.30 -19.07
N GLN A 71 0.47 8.07 -17.77
CA GLN A 71 1.58 7.71 -16.90
C GLN A 71 2.02 6.25 -17.03
N TYR A 72 1.22 5.36 -17.64
CA TYR A 72 1.59 3.96 -17.84
C TYR A 72 2.32 3.75 -19.16
N ALA A 73 3.34 2.88 -19.14
CA ALA A 73 4.21 2.61 -20.27
C ALA A 73 3.54 1.77 -21.38
N SER A 74 2.53 0.98 -21.02
CA SER A 74 1.77 0.11 -21.92
C SER A 74 0.38 -0.19 -21.34
N LEU A 75 -0.50 -0.70 -22.21
CA LEU A 75 -1.81 -1.21 -21.79
C LEU A 75 -1.65 -2.33 -20.76
N GLU A 76 -0.73 -3.26 -21.01
CA GLU A 76 -0.38 -4.36 -20.11
C GLU A 76 0.00 -3.86 -18.71
N ALA A 77 0.91 -2.88 -18.61
CA ALA A 77 1.33 -2.34 -17.31
C ALA A 77 0.16 -1.74 -16.53
N TRP A 78 -0.80 -1.12 -17.23
CA TRP A 78 -2.01 -0.59 -16.61
C TRP A 78 -2.94 -1.71 -16.12
N PHE A 79 -3.15 -2.77 -16.91
CA PHE A 79 -3.92 -3.96 -16.50
C PHE A 79 -3.34 -4.63 -15.26
N LEU A 80 -2.02 -4.80 -15.19
CA LEU A 80 -1.37 -5.42 -14.04
C LEU A 80 -1.60 -4.61 -12.75
N LYS A 81 -1.68 -3.28 -12.83
CA LYS A 81 -1.99 -2.43 -11.66
C LYS A 81 -3.44 -2.53 -11.21
N HIS A 82 -4.37 -2.73 -12.13
CA HIS A 82 -5.75 -3.08 -11.79
C HIS A 82 -5.83 -4.47 -11.16
N ALA A 83 -5.11 -5.44 -11.73
CA ALA A 83 -5.04 -6.79 -11.18
C ALA A 83 -4.49 -6.78 -9.74
N GLU A 84 -3.45 -6.01 -9.44
CA GLU A 84 -2.95 -5.84 -8.06
C GLU A 84 -4.01 -5.23 -7.13
N SER A 85 -4.77 -4.25 -7.61
CA SER A 85 -5.84 -3.60 -6.81
C SER A 85 -6.97 -4.59 -6.49
N ILE A 86 -7.41 -5.36 -7.48
CA ILE A 86 -8.45 -6.39 -7.33
C ILE A 86 -7.94 -7.57 -6.49
N ALA A 87 -6.70 -8.00 -6.70
CA ALA A 87 -6.06 -9.06 -5.92
C ALA A 87 -5.97 -8.66 -4.45
N LEU A 88 -5.57 -7.42 -4.16
CA LEU A 88 -5.51 -6.90 -2.80
C LEU A 88 -6.89 -6.96 -2.13
N GLN A 89 -7.94 -6.45 -2.79
CA GLN A 89 -9.29 -6.46 -2.25
C GLN A 89 -9.82 -7.89 -2.03
N SER A 90 -9.61 -8.78 -3.01
CA SER A 90 -10.11 -10.16 -2.97
C SER A 90 -9.38 -11.01 -1.93
N ALA A 91 -8.07 -10.79 -1.76
CA ALA A 91 -7.26 -11.43 -0.74
C ALA A 91 -7.56 -10.88 0.66
N ALA A 92 -7.84 -9.59 0.78
CA ALA A 92 -8.25 -8.94 2.03
C ALA A 92 -9.58 -9.46 2.62
N GLN A 93 -10.37 -10.22 1.88
CA GLN A 93 -11.58 -10.82 2.45
C GLN A 93 -11.32 -12.17 3.13
N ARG A 94 -10.09 -12.70 3.01
CA ARG A 94 -9.75 -14.10 3.30
C ARG A 94 -8.41 -14.17 4.03
N SER A 95 -8.45 -14.54 5.31
CA SER A 95 -7.28 -14.58 6.21
C SER A 95 -6.11 -15.39 5.67
N GLU A 96 -6.36 -16.49 4.96
CA GLU A 96 -5.30 -17.35 4.41
C GLU A 96 -4.40 -16.66 3.36
N TYR A 97 -4.85 -15.54 2.79
CA TYR A 97 -4.09 -14.77 1.79
C TYR A 97 -3.38 -13.55 2.38
N ALA A 98 -3.26 -13.44 3.70
CA ALA A 98 -2.52 -12.37 4.35
C ALA A 98 -1.07 -12.18 3.85
N PRO A 99 -0.29 -13.25 3.59
CA PRO A 99 1.04 -13.08 2.98
C PRO A 99 0.97 -12.38 1.62
N LEU A 100 -0.01 -12.74 0.77
CA LEU A 100 -0.20 -12.10 -0.53
C LEU A 100 -0.53 -10.61 -0.40
N VAL A 101 -1.42 -10.25 0.54
CA VAL A 101 -1.78 -8.86 0.81
C VAL A 101 -0.53 -8.05 1.17
N LEU A 102 0.31 -8.55 2.08
CA LEU A 102 1.54 -7.88 2.45
C LEU A 102 2.53 -7.82 1.29
N THR A 103 2.66 -8.88 0.49
CA THR A 103 3.53 -8.87 -0.70
C THR A 103 3.14 -7.81 -1.70
N ILE A 104 1.84 -7.67 -1.96
CA ILE A 104 1.34 -6.60 -2.80
C ILE A 104 1.70 -5.25 -2.18
N LEU A 105 1.36 -4.99 -0.92
CA LEU A 105 1.64 -3.72 -0.25
C LEU A 105 3.15 -3.37 -0.22
N PHE A 106 4.01 -4.30 0.20
CA PHE A 106 5.45 -4.06 0.31
C PHE A 106 6.13 -3.85 -1.05
N SER A 107 5.56 -4.33 -2.15
CA SER A 107 6.04 -4.00 -3.50
C SER A 107 5.97 -2.50 -3.81
N TYR A 108 5.13 -1.74 -3.10
CA TYR A 108 5.00 -0.29 -3.22
C TYR A 108 5.96 0.51 -2.32
N ALA A 109 6.78 -0.13 -1.49
CA ALA A 109 7.67 0.58 -0.56
C ALA A 109 8.57 1.61 -1.26
N GLY A 110 9.20 1.23 -2.37
CA GLY A 110 10.06 2.15 -3.14
C GLY A 110 9.30 3.27 -3.83
N LEU A 111 8.02 3.07 -4.15
CA LEU A 111 7.16 4.15 -4.67
C LEU A 111 6.87 5.17 -3.56
N LEU A 112 6.46 4.69 -2.38
CA LEU A 112 6.12 5.56 -1.26
C LEU A 112 7.33 6.33 -0.75
N ASP A 113 8.52 5.71 -0.71
CA ASP A 113 9.76 6.40 -0.37
C ASP A 113 10.00 7.61 -1.30
N ARG A 114 9.90 7.41 -2.61
CA ARG A 114 10.05 8.50 -3.59
C ARG A 114 8.96 9.56 -3.47
N ASP A 115 7.71 9.17 -3.23
CA ASP A 115 6.61 10.15 -3.07
C ASP A 115 6.79 11.00 -1.82
N ILE A 116 7.15 10.37 -0.69
CA ILE A 116 7.43 11.09 0.57
C ILE A 116 8.64 12.00 0.40
N GLN A 117 9.75 11.50 -0.16
CA GLN A 117 10.96 12.31 -0.39
C GLN A 117 10.65 13.56 -1.22
N ARG A 118 9.86 13.40 -2.28
CA ARG A 118 9.51 14.49 -3.21
C ARG A 118 8.59 15.52 -2.56
N ARG A 119 7.63 15.08 -1.73
CA ARG A 119 6.57 15.94 -1.18
C ARG A 119 6.90 16.51 0.20
N PHE A 120 7.71 15.80 0.96
CA PHE A 120 8.11 16.14 2.32
C PHE A 120 9.65 16.08 2.44
N PRO A 121 10.38 16.95 1.71
CA PRO A 121 11.85 16.90 1.65
C PRO A 121 12.54 17.22 2.99
N MET A 122 11.80 17.78 3.95
CA MET A 122 12.28 18.05 5.31
C MET A 122 12.37 16.79 6.18
N ILE A 123 11.76 15.68 5.77
CA ILE A 123 11.83 14.40 6.48
C ILE A 123 13.11 13.68 6.05
N ASP A 124 13.96 13.36 7.02
CA ASP A 124 15.24 12.72 6.75
C ASP A 124 15.06 11.27 6.24
N GLY A 125 16.17 10.63 5.83
CA GLY A 125 16.13 9.29 5.25
C GLY A 125 15.68 8.19 6.22
N GLU A 126 15.97 8.35 7.51
CA GLU A 126 15.62 7.36 8.51
C GLU A 126 14.13 7.45 8.85
N ASP A 127 13.66 8.65 9.18
CA ASP A 127 12.25 8.93 9.47
C ASP A 127 11.36 8.65 8.26
N ARG A 128 11.86 8.88 7.04
CA ARG A 128 11.12 8.53 5.82
C ARG A 128 10.98 7.02 5.67
N SER A 129 12.05 6.26 5.88
CA SER A 129 12.00 4.81 5.80
C SER A 129 10.98 4.27 6.81
N ASP A 130 11.00 4.81 8.03
CA ASP A 130 10.02 4.57 9.09
C ASP A 130 8.59 4.84 8.64
N LEU A 131 8.33 6.01 8.07
CA LEU A 131 7.02 6.41 7.57
C LEU A 131 6.51 5.50 6.45
N VAL A 132 7.36 5.10 5.51
CA VAL A 132 6.97 4.13 4.47
C VAL A 132 6.43 2.86 5.12
N PHE A 133 7.16 2.31 6.09
CA PHE A 133 6.74 1.09 6.77
C PHE A 133 5.45 1.28 7.59
N GLN A 134 5.34 2.36 8.35
CA GLN A 134 4.11 2.70 9.08
C GLN A 134 2.92 2.87 8.13
N SER A 135 3.13 3.47 6.96
CA SER A 135 2.08 3.65 5.96
C SER A 135 1.59 2.33 5.40
N LEU A 136 2.50 1.42 5.04
CA LEU A 136 2.16 0.10 4.53
C LEU A 136 1.40 -0.73 5.56
N LEU A 137 1.82 -0.70 6.82
CA LEU A 137 1.10 -1.40 7.88
C LEU A 137 -0.26 -0.76 8.20
N ALA A 138 -0.34 0.56 8.23
CA ALA A 138 -1.60 1.26 8.39
C ALA A 138 -2.57 0.98 7.23
N SER A 139 -2.05 0.79 6.02
CA SER A 139 -2.81 0.33 4.85
C SER A 139 -3.25 -1.11 5.00
N TYR A 140 -2.40 -2.00 5.51
CA TYR A 140 -2.80 -3.38 5.81
C TYR A 140 -4.00 -3.43 6.77
N ASP A 141 -3.96 -2.67 7.86
CA ASP A 141 -5.06 -2.61 8.83
C ASP A 141 -6.38 -2.08 8.22
N ARG A 142 -6.30 -1.33 7.12
CA ARG A 142 -7.44 -0.68 6.44
C ARG A 142 -7.73 -1.29 5.08
N VAL A 143 -7.12 -2.41 4.73
CA VAL A 143 -7.18 -2.93 3.36
C VAL A 143 -8.62 -3.28 2.93
N GLN A 144 -9.51 -3.59 3.87
CA GLN A 144 -10.94 -3.85 3.58
C GLN A 144 -11.72 -2.61 3.16
N SER A 145 -11.26 -1.41 3.56
CA SER A 145 -11.87 -0.16 3.13
C SER A 145 -11.36 0.28 1.76
N PHE A 146 -10.39 -0.43 1.17
CA PHE A 146 -9.92 -0.14 -0.17
C PHE A 146 -10.95 -0.63 -1.20
N ASP A 147 -11.37 0.28 -2.07
CA ASP A 147 -12.30 0.03 -3.15
C ASP A 147 -11.62 0.32 -4.51
N PRO A 148 -11.29 -0.71 -5.30
CA PRO A 148 -10.62 -0.56 -6.59
C PRO A 148 -11.49 0.14 -7.64
N GLN A 149 -12.80 0.28 -7.42
CA GLN A 149 -13.68 1.07 -8.30
C GLN A 149 -13.50 2.58 -8.09
N ARG A 150 -13.02 3.01 -6.92
CA ARG A 150 -12.78 4.43 -6.60
C ARG A 150 -11.41 4.92 -7.05
N GLY A 151 -10.48 4.00 -7.32
CA GLY A 151 -9.16 4.34 -7.82
C GLY A 151 -8.15 3.22 -7.67
N LEU A 152 -6.98 3.41 -8.28
CA LEU A 152 -5.88 2.47 -8.20
C LEU A 152 -5.29 2.42 -6.79
N LEU A 153 -4.80 1.25 -6.41
CA LEU A 153 -4.07 1.00 -5.16
C LEU A 153 -2.95 2.03 -4.94
N GLU A 154 -2.22 2.37 -5.99
CA GLU A 154 -1.14 3.35 -5.95
C GLU A 154 -1.57 4.70 -5.36
N SER A 155 -2.70 5.23 -5.83
CA SER A 155 -3.23 6.52 -5.39
C SER A 155 -3.67 6.48 -3.94
N TRP A 156 -4.31 5.37 -3.53
CA TRP A 156 -4.74 5.16 -2.16
C TRP A 156 -3.53 5.06 -1.20
N LEU A 157 -2.48 4.31 -1.56
CA LEU A 157 -1.26 4.21 -0.75
C LEU A 157 -0.53 5.54 -0.63
N ARG A 158 -0.49 6.35 -1.69
CA ARG A 158 0.08 7.72 -1.64
C ARG A 158 -0.72 8.64 -0.71
N ALA A 159 -2.05 8.50 -0.65
CA ALA A 159 -2.89 9.23 0.30
C ALA A 159 -2.60 8.79 1.74
N MET A 160 -2.51 7.49 1.99
CA MET A 160 -2.12 6.92 3.28
C MET A 160 -0.73 7.41 3.74
N ALA A 161 0.25 7.39 2.85
CA ALA A 161 1.60 7.88 3.12
C ALA A 161 1.64 9.38 3.43
N ALA A 162 0.87 10.19 2.69
CA ALA A 162 0.75 11.61 2.97
C ALA A 162 0.13 11.87 4.35
N PHE A 163 -0.91 11.13 4.71
CA PHE A 163 -1.55 11.22 6.02
C PHE A 163 -0.57 10.90 7.15
N GLN A 164 0.23 9.83 7.01
CA GLN A 164 1.25 9.48 8.00
C GLN A 164 2.34 10.55 8.09
N ALA A 165 2.85 11.05 6.97
CA ALA A 165 3.86 12.11 6.95
C ALA A 165 3.35 13.40 7.60
N LEU A 166 2.12 13.83 7.31
CA LEU A 166 1.50 14.99 7.96
C LEU A 166 1.32 14.78 9.46
N THR A 167 0.87 13.59 9.88
CA THR A 167 0.73 13.24 11.30
C THR A 167 2.07 13.28 12.02
N PHE A 168 3.12 12.74 11.40
CA PHE A 168 4.48 12.78 11.92
C PHE A 168 4.99 14.21 12.07
N LEU A 169 4.86 15.04 11.02
CA LEU A 169 5.27 16.44 11.06
C LEU A 169 4.53 17.19 12.17
N ARG A 170 3.21 17.04 12.32
CA ARG A 170 2.44 17.67 13.41
C ARG A 170 2.98 17.27 14.80
N LYS A 171 3.29 15.98 15.02
CA LYS A 171 3.83 15.48 16.29
C LYS A 171 5.25 15.99 16.57
N HIS A 172 6.14 15.94 15.58
CA HIS A 172 7.53 16.41 15.73
C HIS A 172 7.62 17.92 15.90
N HIS A 173 6.75 18.64 15.22
CA HIS A 173 6.63 20.08 15.30
C HIS A 173 6.13 20.56 16.67
N HIS A 174 5.11 19.90 17.25
CA HIS A 174 4.70 20.15 18.64
C HIS A 174 5.79 19.83 19.68
N ARG A 175 6.74 18.94 19.36
CA ARG A 175 7.92 18.66 20.22
C ARG A 175 9.01 19.72 20.08
N GLN A 176 9.15 20.37 18.92
CA GLN A 176 10.26 21.29 18.64
C GLN A 176 9.90 22.78 18.76
N VAL A 177 8.63 23.18 18.57
CA VAL A 177 8.24 24.60 18.53
C VAL A 177 6.91 24.82 19.28
N ARG A 178 6.98 25.51 20.44
CA ARG A 178 5.84 26.25 21.00
C ARG A 178 5.84 27.64 20.36
N GLY A 179 5.22 27.83 19.20
CA GLY A 179 5.17 29.14 18.52
C GLY A 179 4.29 29.18 17.25
N PRO A 180 3.72 30.35 16.88
CA PRO A 180 2.67 30.49 15.87
C PRO A 180 3.11 30.44 14.39
N ASP A 181 4.41 30.55 14.06
CA ASP A 181 4.92 30.53 12.66
C ASP A 181 4.94 29.14 12.02
N ALA A 182 4.57 28.17 12.83
CA ALA A 182 4.92 26.79 12.68
C ALA A 182 3.80 26.08 11.85
N ASP A 183 2.54 26.50 12.03
CA ASP A 183 1.37 26.00 11.28
C ASP A 183 1.38 26.42 9.79
N LEU A 184 2.09 27.48 9.44
CA LEU A 184 2.16 28.01 8.06
C LEU A 184 2.95 27.11 7.11
N GLN A 185 3.98 26.39 7.59
CA GLN A 185 4.76 25.47 6.74
C GLN A 185 4.01 24.17 6.44
N ILE A 186 3.21 23.67 7.40
CA ILE A 186 2.37 22.48 7.20
C ILE A 186 1.21 22.78 6.23
N ALA A 187 0.63 23.99 6.32
CA ALA A 187 -0.45 24.44 5.44
C ALA A 187 -0.02 24.56 3.97
N GLN A 188 1.23 24.96 3.69
CA GLN A 188 1.76 25.08 2.33
C GLN A 188 2.02 23.72 1.66
N VAL A 189 2.33 22.68 2.44
CA VAL A 189 2.60 21.32 1.94
C VAL A 189 1.30 20.51 1.76
N ALA A 190 0.25 20.85 2.52
CA ALA A 190 -1.06 20.22 2.46
C ALA A 190 -1.91 20.63 1.23
N ALA A 191 -1.48 21.60 0.43
CA ALA A 191 -2.16 21.99 -0.81
C ALA A 191 -1.58 21.22 -2.01
N PRO A 192 -2.17 20.06 -2.36
CA PRO A 192 -2.88 19.97 -3.63
C PRO A 192 -4.27 19.33 -3.47
N THR A 193 -5.26 20.05 -3.98
CA THR A 193 -6.73 19.94 -3.87
C THR A 193 -7.38 18.61 -4.33
N LEU A 194 -6.61 17.59 -4.70
CA LEU A 194 -7.13 16.24 -5.03
C LEU A 194 -6.83 15.21 -3.94
N LEU A 195 -5.80 15.43 -3.13
CA LEU A 195 -5.39 14.48 -2.10
C LEU A 195 -6.06 14.74 -0.76
N THR A 196 -6.47 15.98 -0.50
CA THR A 196 -7.26 16.34 0.68
C THR A 196 -8.61 15.63 0.68
N ASP A 197 -9.22 15.45 -0.50
CA ASP A 197 -10.48 14.72 -0.64
C ASP A 197 -10.28 13.21 -0.46
N LEU A 198 -9.20 12.62 -1.00
CA LEU A 198 -8.87 11.20 -0.78
C LEU A 198 -8.45 10.91 0.66
N ALA A 199 -7.75 11.84 1.33
CA ALA A 199 -7.39 11.74 2.74
C ALA A 199 -8.61 11.92 3.65
N ALA A 200 -9.52 12.86 3.33
CA ALA A 200 -10.80 13.03 4.01
C ALA A 200 -11.73 11.81 3.80
N GLN A 201 -11.65 11.15 2.64
CA GLN A 201 -12.34 9.88 2.38
C GLN A 201 -11.73 8.70 3.12
N ALA A 202 -10.42 8.67 3.37
CA ALA A 202 -9.78 7.70 4.27
C ALA A 202 -10.14 7.95 5.75
N GLU A 203 -10.55 9.18 6.09
CA GLU A 203 -11.11 9.57 7.40
C GLU A 203 -12.61 9.26 7.52
N GLY A 204 -13.33 9.11 6.40
CA GLY A 204 -14.76 8.85 6.33
C GLY A 204 -15.10 7.37 6.62
N GLU A 205 -15.87 7.16 7.69
CA GLU A 205 -16.42 5.87 8.16
C GLU A 205 -15.41 4.89 8.79
N ILE A 206 -14.98 5.23 10.02
CA ILE A 206 -14.56 4.23 11.00
C ILE A 206 -15.80 3.42 11.40
N GLN A 207 -16.08 2.33 10.69
CA GLN A 207 -16.97 1.29 11.21
C GLN A 207 -16.14 0.42 12.19
N PRO A 208 -16.51 0.35 13.48
CA PRO A 208 -15.72 -0.35 14.50
C PRO A 208 -15.72 -1.89 14.40
N GLU A 209 -16.34 -2.47 13.36
CA GLU A 209 -16.63 -3.91 13.29
C GLU A 209 -15.84 -4.69 12.22
N LEU A 210 -14.98 -4.05 11.43
CA LEU A 210 -14.15 -4.74 10.42
C LEU A 210 -12.77 -5.11 11.00
N GLN A 211 -12.74 -6.11 11.91
CA GLN A 211 -11.52 -6.73 12.45
C GLN A 211 -11.21 -8.17 11.96
N PRO A 212 -11.20 -8.51 10.65
CA PRO A 212 -10.62 -9.80 10.24
C PRO A 212 -9.08 -9.81 10.22
N HIS A 213 -8.42 -8.67 9.99
CA HIS A 213 -6.96 -8.64 9.71
C HIS A 213 -6.04 -8.50 10.91
N ALA A 214 -6.58 -8.15 12.07
CA ALA A 214 -5.79 -8.17 13.30
C ALA A 214 -5.23 -9.59 13.55
N ALA A 215 -6.02 -10.63 13.26
CA ALA A 215 -5.60 -12.02 13.45
C ALA A 215 -4.43 -12.42 12.54
N ASP A 216 -4.44 -11.94 11.30
CA ASP A 216 -3.47 -12.30 10.26
C ASP A 216 -2.09 -11.66 10.49
N LEU A 217 -2.08 -10.36 10.78
CA LEU A 217 -0.87 -9.66 11.20
C LEU A 217 -0.34 -10.25 12.50
N GLU A 218 -1.21 -10.61 13.44
CA GLU A 218 -0.81 -11.28 14.68
C GLU A 218 -0.16 -12.65 14.43
N GLN A 219 -0.59 -13.41 13.42
CA GLN A 219 0.09 -14.65 13.02
C GLN A 219 1.52 -14.39 12.53
N LEU A 220 1.72 -13.35 11.73
CA LEU A 220 3.05 -13.00 11.22
C LEU A 220 3.95 -12.42 12.31
N LEU A 221 3.38 -11.58 13.17
CA LEU A 221 4.06 -11.10 14.38
C LEU A 221 4.39 -12.24 15.33
N ALA A 222 3.57 -13.29 15.42
CA ALA A 222 3.85 -14.47 16.23
C ALA A 222 5.06 -15.28 15.73
N MET A 223 5.46 -15.12 14.47
CA MET A 223 6.70 -15.72 13.94
C MET A 223 7.95 -14.93 14.33
N LEU A 224 7.80 -13.70 14.84
CA LEU A 224 8.90 -12.91 15.38
C LEU A 224 9.17 -13.29 16.85
N PRO A 225 10.41 -13.10 17.34
CA PRO A 225 10.66 -13.17 18.78
C PRO A 225 9.70 -12.25 19.54
N ALA A 226 9.10 -12.72 20.63
CA ALA A 226 8.01 -12.02 21.33
C ALA A 226 8.30 -10.54 21.64
N ARG A 227 9.55 -10.23 22.04
CA ARG A 227 10.00 -8.84 22.28
C ARG A 227 10.02 -7.99 21.02
N THR A 228 10.43 -8.56 19.89
CA THR A 228 10.41 -7.89 18.59
C THR A 228 8.97 -7.63 18.15
N ALA A 229 8.09 -8.63 18.28
CA ALA A 229 6.66 -8.49 17.97
C ALA A 229 6.00 -7.38 18.79
N ASP A 230 6.24 -7.33 20.11
CA ASP A 230 5.71 -6.29 20.99
C ASP A 230 6.21 -4.88 20.60
N ALA A 231 7.50 -4.75 20.27
CA ALA A 231 8.06 -3.49 19.81
C ALA A 231 7.39 -3.02 18.51
N ILE A 232 7.15 -3.95 17.56
CA ILE A 232 6.45 -3.64 16.31
C ILE A 232 4.99 -3.25 16.57
N ARG A 233 4.24 -3.98 17.39
CA ARG A 233 2.83 -3.63 17.71
C ARG A 233 2.72 -2.21 18.26
N ARG A 234 3.61 -1.84 19.18
CA ARG A 234 3.64 -0.50 19.78
C ARG A 234 4.00 0.57 18.74
N TYR A 235 4.99 0.27 17.92
CA TYR A 235 5.41 1.14 16.82
C TYR A 235 4.27 1.38 15.81
N MET A 236 3.51 0.35 15.46
CA MET A 236 2.32 0.45 14.60
C MET A 236 1.22 1.34 15.17
N ARG A 237 1.07 1.37 16.50
CA ARG A 237 0.14 2.27 17.20
C ARG A 237 0.62 3.73 17.20
N GLY A 238 1.75 4.02 16.56
CA GLY A 238 2.32 5.36 16.45
C GLY A 238 3.03 5.84 17.71
N GLU A 239 3.47 4.91 18.57
CA GLU A 239 4.36 5.20 19.70
C GLU A 239 5.77 5.54 19.20
N SER A 240 6.42 6.55 19.80
CA SER A 240 7.81 6.89 19.48
C SER A 240 8.79 5.90 20.10
N TYR A 241 10.01 5.79 19.57
CA TYR A 241 11.05 4.90 20.10
C TYR A 241 11.30 5.10 21.60
N GLU A 242 11.23 6.34 22.10
CA GLU A 242 11.35 6.66 23.52
C GLU A 242 10.18 6.09 24.34
N GLN A 243 8.95 6.22 23.84
CA GLN A 243 7.75 5.70 24.50
C GLN A 243 7.77 4.16 24.54
N ILE A 244 8.22 3.53 23.45
CA ILE A 244 8.38 2.09 23.37
C ILE A 244 9.47 1.64 24.36
N ALA A 245 10.62 2.30 24.35
CA ALA A 245 11.74 2.01 25.26
C ALA A 245 11.31 2.11 26.73
N GLU A 246 10.62 3.19 27.10
CA GLU A 246 10.08 3.39 28.44
C GLU A 246 9.09 2.29 28.83
N ARG A 247 8.11 2.01 27.97
CA ARG A 247 7.05 1.02 28.27
C ARG A 247 7.56 -0.42 28.29
N MET A 248 8.62 -0.72 27.55
CA MET A 248 9.23 -2.05 27.50
C MET A 248 10.42 -2.21 28.46
N GLY A 249 10.82 -1.16 29.17
CA GLY A 249 12.00 -1.17 30.04
C GLY A 249 13.31 -1.43 29.28
N LEU A 250 13.42 -0.90 28.05
CA LEU A 250 14.56 -1.09 27.15
C LEU A 250 15.35 0.21 26.97
N SER A 251 16.58 0.11 26.47
CA SER A 251 17.30 1.30 26.00
C SER A 251 16.75 1.76 24.65
N TYR A 252 16.86 3.07 24.37
CA TYR A 252 16.47 3.65 23.09
C TYR A 252 17.15 2.95 21.90
N GLY A 253 18.47 2.75 22.00
CA GLY A 253 19.25 2.08 20.95
C GLY A 253 18.82 0.63 20.72
N TYR A 254 18.53 -0.12 21.78
CA TYR A 254 18.04 -1.49 21.64
C TYR A 254 16.63 -1.55 21.05
N THR A 255 15.78 -0.58 21.38
CA THR A 255 14.43 -0.45 20.81
C THR A 255 14.47 -0.19 19.30
N ARG A 256 15.35 0.69 18.83
CA ARG A 256 15.58 0.90 17.38
C ARG A 256 16.03 -0.39 16.69
N VAL A 257 16.93 -1.15 17.30
CA VAL A 257 17.38 -2.45 16.75
C VAL A 257 16.22 -3.45 16.66
N LEU A 258 15.37 -3.54 17.69
CA LEU A 258 14.21 -4.45 17.66
C LEU A 258 13.23 -4.07 16.56
N VAL A 259 12.85 -2.79 16.46
CA VAL A 259 11.93 -2.33 15.41
C VAL A 259 12.56 -2.55 14.04
N HIS A 260 13.82 -2.18 13.83
CA HIS A 260 14.50 -2.40 12.56
C HIS A 260 14.50 -3.88 12.14
N ARG A 261 14.84 -4.80 13.05
CA ARG A 261 14.82 -6.25 12.78
C ARG A 261 13.42 -6.77 12.50
N GLY A 262 12.43 -6.32 13.26
CA GLY A 262 11.04 -6.71 13.02
C GLY A 262 10.53 -6.21 11.66
N ARG A 263 10.93 -5.01 11.26
CA ARG A 263 10.64 -4.45 9.93
C ARG A 263 11.28 -5.27 8.81
N GLN A 264 12.56 -5.61 8.95
CA GLN A 264 13.26 -6.45 7.99
C GLN A 264 12.60 -7.82 7.88
N ALA A 265 12.26 -8.46 9.00
CA ALA A 265 11.60 -9.75 8.99
C ALA A 265 10.20 -9.70 8.35
N LEU A 266 9.42 -8.64 8.60
CA LEU A 266 8.12 -8.44 7.94
C LEU A 266 8.27 -8.12 6.45
N GLN A 267 9.29 -7.36 6.08
CA GLN A 267 9.63 -7.10 4.69
C GLN A 267 10.09 -8.37 3.98
N GLU A 268 10.91 -9.21 4.60
CA GLU A 268 11.34 -10.50 4.05
C GLU A 268 10.15 -11.45 3.89
N GLN A 269 9.18 -11.42 4.80
CA GLN A 269 7.97 -12.24 4.67
C GLN A 269 6.96 -11.68 3.67
N GLY A 270 6.96 -10.37 3.45
CA GLY A 270 6.20 -9.75 2.37
C GLY A 270 6.92 -9.82 1.01
N ALA A 271 8.24 -9.83 0.96
CA ALA A 271 9.00 -9.76 -0.28
C ALA A 271 9.51 -11.12 -0.80
N ALA A 272 9.42 -12.19 -0.01
CA ALA A 272 9.90 -13.52 -0.37
C ALA A 272 8.85 -14.61 -0.19
#